data_AF-A0A7S3MF04-F1
#
_entry.id   AF-A0A7S3MF04-F1
#
_cell.length_a   1.000
_cell.length_b   1.000
_cell.length_c   1.000
_cell.angle_alpha   90.00
_cell.angle_beta   90.00
_cell.angle_gamma   90.00
#
_symmetry.space_group_name_H-M   'P 1'
#
loop_
_entity.id
_entity.type
_entity.pdbx_description
1 polymer ?
#
loop_
_entity_poly.entity_id
_entity_poly.type
_entity_poly.pdbx_seq_one_letter_code
_entity_poly.pdbx_strand_id
1 'polypeptide(L)'
;KLHQSDDIVVFGIQECEDIRPRRNEGHRSRKWRSLQSRLLGRSFRCMARHKMGGLLIAVYVKKSVMKEVEGLQVVDVACGVGNVLSNKGAVSVVLRIRDKTVAFINSHLAAHQKYVKKRNS
;
A
#
# COMPACT_ATOMS: atom_id res chain seq x y z
N LYS A 1 -22.13 -5.71 -8.71
CA LYS A 1 -21.16 -6.26 -7.73
C LYS A 1 -19.97 -5.30 -7.65
N LEU A 2 -19.36 -5.07 -6.47
CA LEU A 2 -18.18 -4.20 -6.35
C LEU A 2 -17.10 -4.61 -7.39
N HIS A 3 -16.52 -3.64 -8.10
CA HIS A 3 -15.37 -3.81 -9.01
C HIS A 3 -15.58 -4.71 -10.24
N GLN A 4 -16.78 -4.72 -10.85
CA GLN A 4 -17.03 -5.55 -12.04
C GLN A 4 -16.29 -5.00 -13.29
N SER A 5 -16.14 -3.67 -13.38
CA SER A 5 -15.42 -2.93 -14.43
C SER A 5 -13.92 -2.79 -14.19
N ASP A 6 -13.45 -2.96 -12.95
CA ASP A 6 -12.09 -2.56 -12.59
C ASP A 6 -11.09 -3.71 -12.84
N ASP A 7 -9.94 -3.38 -13.40
CA ASP A 7 -8.86 -4.33 -13.66
C ASP A 7 -7.80 -4.35 -12.56
N ILE A 8 -7.61 -3.22 -11.88
CA ILE A 8 -6.66 -3.06 -10.78
C ILE A 8 -7.36 -2.36 -9.62
N VAL A 9 -7.23 -2.92 -8.42
CA VAL A 9 -7.70 -2.32 -7.16
C VAL A 9 -6.51 -2.15 -6.22
N VAL A 10 -6.34 -0.95 -5.69
CA VAL A 10 -5.22 -0.62 -4.80
C VAL A 10 -5.75 -0.21 -3.44
N PHE A 11 -5.27 -0.87 -2.38
CA PHE A 11 -5.54 -0.47 -1.00
C PHE A 11 -4.35 0.30 -0.46
N GLY A 12 -4.54 1.58 -0.15
CA GLY A 12 -3.62 2.39 0.65
C GLY A 12 -4.20 2.62 2.04
N ILE A 13 -3.55 2.09 3.08
CA ILE A 13 -4.03 2.16 4.46
C ILE A 13 -2.93 2.77 5.34
N GLN A 14 -3.33 3.63 6.28
CA GLN A 14 -2.45 4.19 7.31
C GLN A 14 -2.96 3.75 8.70
N GLU A 15 -2.08 3.82 9.69
CA GLU A 15 -2.37 3.43 11.07
C GLU A 15 -2.89 1.99 11.22
N CYS A 16 -2.43 1.09 10.34
CA CYS A 16 -2.78 -0.32 10.41
C CYS A 16 -2.03 -1.05 11.53
N GLU A 17 -1.10 -0.39 12.21
CA GLU A 17 -0.37 -0.87 13.39
C GLU A 17 0.02 0.28 14.32
N ASP A 18 0.41 -0.07 15.55
CA ASP A 18 1.03 0.87 16.47
C ASP A 18 2.43 1.27 16.00
N ILE A 19 2.88 2.46 16.41
CA ILE A 19 4.22 3.00 16.08
C ILE A 19 5.35 2.12 16.64
N ARG A 20 5.07 1.35 17.69
CA ARG A 20 6.07 0.50 18.35
C ARG A 20 6.53 -0.62 17.39
N PRO A 21 7.85 -0.84 17.23
CA PRO A 21 8.38 -1.93 16.41
C PRO A 21 7.81 -3.27 16.85
N ARG A 22 7.49 -4.14 15.89
CA ARG A 22 6.99 -5.50 16.15
C ARG A 22 7.75 -6.49 15.29
N ARG A 23 8.11 -7.64 15.86
CA ARG A 23 8.64 -8.78 15.12
C ARG A 23 7.59 -9.40 14.19
N ASN A 24 6.37 -9.53 14.70
CA ASN A 24 5.26 -10.14 13.99
C ASN A 24 4.28 -9.07 13.50
N GLU A 25 3.57 -9.37 12.42
CA GLU A 25 2.42 -8.59 11.98
C GLU A 25 1.41 -8.45 13.14
N GLY A 26 0.74 -7.30 13.26
CA GLY A 26 -0.27 -7.10 14.30
C GLY A 26 -1.68 -7.44 13.82
N HIS A 27 -2.61 -7.35 14.77
CA HIS A 27 -4.00 -7.79 14.56
C HIS A 27 -4.73 -6.93 13.53
N ARG A 28 -4.48 -5.61 13.52
CA ARG A 28 -5.13 -4.68 12.60
C ARG A 28 -4.71 -4.94 11.15
N SER A 29 -3.41 -5.11 10.86
CA SER A 29 -2.94 -5.48 9.50
C SER A 29 -3.50 -6.82 9.04
N ARG A 30 -3.53 -7.84 9.93
CA ARG A 30 -4.14 -9.14 9.62
C ARG A 30 -5.62 -9.02 9.25
N LYS A 31 -6.38 -8.22 10.00
CA LYS A 31 -7.81 -8.00 9.75
C LYS A 31 -8.02 -7.34 8.38
N TRP A 32 -7.19 -6.36 8.03
CA TRP A 32 -7.21 -5.74 6.69
C TRP A 32 -6.90 -6.75 5.58
N ARG A 33 -5.85 -7.56 5.73
CA ARG A 33 -5.54 -8.62 4.75
C ARG A 33 -6.70 -9.60 4.57
N SER A 34 -7.30 -10.05 5.68
CA SER A 34 -8.44 -10.97 5.64
C SER A 34 -9.63 -10.35 4.89
N LEU A 35 -9.95 -9.09 5.19
CA LEU A 35 -11.02 -8.36 4.51
C LEU A 35 -10.76 -8.21 3.00
N GLN A 36 -9.55 -7.82 2.61
CA GLN A 36 -9.14 -7.68 1.20
C GLN A 36 -9.29 -9.02 0.45
N SER A 37 -8.80 -10.12 1.04
CA SER A 37 -8.94 -11.46 0.46
C SER A 37 -10.39 -11.91 0.35
N ARG A 38 -11.23 -11.60 1.35
CA ARG A 38 -12.66 -11.92 1.32
C ARG A 38 -13.41 -11.13 0.25
N LEU A 39 -13.09 -9.85 0.08
CA LEU A 39 -13.75 -8.97 -0.89
C LEU A 39 -13.35 -9.29 -2.33
N LEU A 40 -12.05 -9.55 -2.58
CA LEU A 40 -11.52 -9.61 -3.94
C LEU A 40 -10.98 -10.98 -4.38
N GLY A 41 -10.67 -11.91 -3.47
CA GLY A 41 -9.90 -13.13 -3.77
C GLY A 41 -10.54 -14.09 -4.78
N ARG A 42 -11.85 -13.97 -5.02
CA ARG A 42 -12.54 -14.73 -6.08
C ARG A 42 -12.10 -14.31 -7.47
N SER A 43 -12.04 -13.01 -7.74
CA SER A 43 -11.82 -12.45 -9.09
C SER A 43 -10.46 -11.78 -9.29
N PHE A 44 -9.76 -11.45 -8.20
CA PHE A 44 -8.47 -10.77 -8.23
C PHE A 44 -7.39 -11.60 -7.51
N ARG A 45 -6.12 -11.34 -7.86
CA ARG A 45 -4.94 -11.83 -7.16
C ARG A 45 -4.19 -10.63 -6.57
N CYS A 46 -3.72 -10.76 -5.33
CA CYS A 46 -2.80 -9.80 -4.75
C CYS A 46 -1.44 -9.95 -5.43
N MET A 47 -1.04 -8.98 -6.25
CA MET A 47 0.23 -9.00 -6.99
C MET A 47 1.37 -8.45 -6.13
N ALA A 48 1.09 -7.41 -5.33
CA ALA A 48 2.05 -6.84 -4.39
C ALA A 48 1.37 -6.51 -3.07
N ARG A 49 2.10 -6.66 -1.98
CA ARG A 49 1.75 -6.09 -0.68
C ARG A 49 3.03 -5.63 -0.02
N HIS A 50 3.03 -4.40 0.48
CA HIS A 50 4.14 -3.83 1.21
C HIS A 50 3.68 -3.07 2.43
N LYS A 51 4.55 -3.01 3.44
CA LYS A 51 4.27 -2.32 4.70
C LYS A 51 5.53 -1.64 5.23
N MET A 52 5.37 -0.40 5.69
CA MET A 52 6.37 0.33 6.45
C MET A 52 5.70 0.89 7.72
N GLY A 53 6.07 0.33 8.88
CA GLY A 53 5.42 0.66 10.15
C GLY A 53 3.90 0.41 10.10
N GLY A 54 3.13 1.48 10.25
CA GLY A 54 1.66 1.47 10.15
C GLY A 54 1.09 1.82 8.76
N LEU A 55 1.94 2.02 7.74
CA LEU A 55 1.52 2.22 6.35
C LEU A 55 1.48 0.89 5.62
N LEU A 56 0.44 0.65 4.81
CA LEU A 56 0.30 -0.53 3.98
C LEU A 56 -0.17 -0.14 2.57
N ILE A 57 0.42 -0.77 1.55
CA ILE A 57 -0.08 -0.77 0.18
C ILE A 57 -0.31 -2.21 -0.27
N ALA A 58 -1.43 -2.48 -0.94
CA ALA A 58 -1.68 -3.76 -1.58
C ALA A 58 -2.34 -3.56 -2.95
N VAL A 59 -1.73 -4.14 -3.98
CA VAL A 59 -2.23 -4.08 -5.36
C VAL A 59 -2.85 -5.41 -5.73
N TYR A 60 -4.13 -5.37 -6.06
CA TYR A 60 -4.91 -6.51 -6.54
C TYR A 60 -5.20 -6.34 -8.03
N VAL A 61 -4.88 -7.36 -8.82
CA VAL A 61 -5.11 -7.37 -10.27
C VAL A 61 -6.13 -8.44 -10.60
N LYS A 62 -7.08 -8.12 -11.47
CA LYS A 62 -8.11 -9.04 -11.93
C LYS A 62 -7.45 -10.21 -12.65
N LYS A 63 -7.88 -11.43 -12.32
CA LYS A 63 -7.23 -12.66 -12.82
C LYS A 63 -7.17 -12.74 -14.34
N SER A 64 -8.13 -12.13 -15.04
CA SER A 64 -8.21 -12.12 -16.51
C SER A 64 -7.11 -11.30 -17.19
N VAL A 65 -6.62 -10.21 -16.56
CA VAL A 65 -5.59 -9.33 -17.14
C VAL A 65 -4.22 -9.51 -16.47
N MET A 66 -4.10 -10.43 -15.51
CA MET A 66 -2.87 -10.65 -14.74
C MET A 66 -1.64 -10.94 -15.62
N LYS A 67 -1.82 -11.59 -16.77
CA LYS A 67 -0.73 -11.90 -17.72
C LYS A 67 -0.14 -10.66 -18.41
N GLU A 68 -0.87 -9.55 -18.37
CA GLU A 68 -0.46 -8.28 -18.98
C GLU A 68 0.32 -7.40 -18.01
N VAL A 69 0.48 -7.84 -16.75
CA VAL A 69 1.18 -7.12 -15.69
C VAL A 69 2.56 -7.72 -15.47
N GLU A 70 3.58 -6.87 -15.51
CA GLU A 70 4.98 -7.25 -15.35
C GLU A 70 5.78 -6.13 -14.68
N GLY A 71 7.08 -6.36 -14.43
CA GLY A 71 7.97 -5.33 -13.88
C GLY A 71 7.54 -4.83 -12.50
N LEU A 72 6.99 -5.70 -11.65
CA LEU A 72 6.53 -5.34 -10.32
C LEU A 72 7.71 -4.94 -9.42
N GLN A 73 7.67 -3.73 -8.88
CA GLN A 73 8.65 -3.21 -7.93
C GLN A 73 7.94 -2.62 -6.72
N VAL A 74 8.59 -2.72 -5.56
CA VAL A 74 8.08 -2.22 -4.28
C VAL A 74 9.15 -1.32 -3.68
N VAL A 75 8.74 -0.14 -3.21
CA VAL A 75 9.64 0.87 -2.64
C VAL A 75 8.99 1.49 -1.40
N ASP A 76 9.79 1.88 -0.42
CA ASP A 76 9.34 2.67 0.72
C ASP A 76 10.37 3.71 1.15
N VAL A 77 9.89 4.73 1.85
CA VAL A 77 10.73 5.79 2.43
C VAL A 77 10.15 6.21 3.78
N ALA A 78 10.98 6.20 4.82
CA ALA A 78 10.63 6.69 6.14
C ALA A 78 10.90 8.20 6.25
N CYS A 79 9.90 8.96 6.67
CA CYS A 79 9.98 10.42 6.88
C CYS A 79 9.55 10.81 8.30
N GLY A 80 9.58 9.86 9.24
CA GLY A 80 9.22 10.10 10.63
C GLY A 80 10.30 10.82 11.42
N VAL A 81 10.29 10.63 12.74
CA VAL A 81 11.30 11.22 13.62
C VAL A 81 12.70 10.81 13.12
N GLY A 82 13.52 11.82 12.81
CA GLY A 82 14.88 11.64 12.30
C GLY A 82 14.98 10.93 10.93
N ASN A 83 13.89 10.86 10.14
CA ASN A 83 13.82 10.09 8.89
C ASN A 83 14.08 8.58 9.04
N VAL A 84 13.97 8.06 10.26
CA VAL A 84 14.22 6.64 10.56
C VAL A 84 13.00 5.94 11.14
N LEU A 85 12.14 6.69 11.85
CA LEU A 85 10.92 6.11 12.41
C LEU A 85 9.87 5.94 11.31
N SER A 86 9.36 4.71 11.17
CA SER A 86 8.40 4.30 10.12
C SER A 86 6.94 4.72 10.41
N ASN A 87 6.73 5.77 11.20
CA ASN A 87 5.40 6.29 11.52
C ASN A 87 4.88 7.32 10.50
N LYS A 88 5.75 7.81 9.62
CA LYS A 88 5.48 8.74 8.53
C LYS A 88 6.36 8.39 7.33
N GLY A 89 5.93 8.80 6.14
CA GLY A 89 6.63 8.54 4.89
C GLY A 89 5.70 7.95 3.85
N ALA A 90 6.20 7.09 2.97
CA ALA A 90 5.41 6.50 1.90
C ALA A 90 5.81 5.06 1.57
N VAL A 91 4.85 4.30 1.06
CA VAL A 91 5.04 2.98 0.44
C VAL A 91 4.51 3.04 -0.98
N SER A 92 5.17 2.38 -1.92
CA SER A 92 4.86 2.42 -3.34
C SER A 92 4.93 1.05 -3.98
N VAL A 93 4.09 0.84 -4.98
CA VAL A 93 4.17 -0.29 -5.92
C VAL A 93 4.20 0.27 -7.33
N VAL A 94 5.24 -0.10 -8.08
CA VAL A 94 5.37 0.20 -9.51
C VAL A 94 5.11 -1.09 -10.28
N LEU A 95 4.38 -0.98 -11.39
CA LEU A 95 4.16 -2.09 -12.31
C LEU A 95 4.09 -1.57 -13.74
N ARG A 96 4.34 -2.46 -14.70
CA ARG A 96 4.05 -2.22 -16.12
C ARG A 96 2.81 -3.02 -16.50
N ILE A 97 1.87 -2.37 -17.16
CA ILE A 97 0.66 -2.99 -17.73
C ILE A 97 0.49 -2.52 -19.18
N ARG A 98 0.42 -3.44 -20.14
CA ARG A 98 0.31 -3.11 -21.59
C ARG A 98 1.30 -2.00 -22.02
N ASP A 99 2.56 -2.15 -21.65
CA ASP A 99 3.64 -1.18 -21.94
C ASP A 99 3.52 0.20 -21.28
N LYS A 100 2.61 0.36 -20.31
CA LYS A 100 2.51 1.56 -19.49
C LYS A 100 3.03 1.29 -18.09
N THR A 101 4.04 2.06 -17.67
CA THR A 101 4.51 2.04 -16.29
C THR A 101 3.61 2.89 -15.41
N VAL A 102 3.09 2.30 -14.35
CA VAL A 102 2.20 2.96 -13.37
C VAL A 102 2.79 2.80 -11.98
N ALA A 103 2.85 3.89 -11.24
CA ALA A 103 3.28 3.91 -9.84
C ALA A 103 2.10 4.28 -8.93
N PHE A 104 1.83 3.44 -7.94
CA PHE A 104 0.85 3.70 -6.90
C PHE A 104 1.57 4.03 -5.61
N ILE A 105 1.28 5.21 -5.05
CA ILE A 105 1.94 5.70 -3.84
C ILE A 105 0.90 5.88 -2.74
N ASN A 106 1.17 5.31 -1.56
CA ASN A 106 0.42 5.57 -0.34
C ASN A 106 1.34 6.27 0.68
N SER A 107 0.98 7.50 1.06
CA SER A 107 1.75 8.32 1.99
C SER A 107 1.01 8.58 3.30
N HIS A 108 1.76 8.66 4.40
CA HIS A 108 1.31 9.19 5.68
C HIS A 108 2.18 10.39 6.04
N LEU A 109 1.68 11.58 5.74
CA LEU A 109 2.39 12.84 5.92
C LEU A 109 2.30 13.39 7.35
N ALA A 110 3.14 14.37 7.67
CA ALA A 110 3.19 14.97 9.01
C ALA A 110 1.82 15.54 9.44
N ALA A 111 1.34 15.11 10.61
CA ALA A 111 0.07 15.54 11.21
C ALA A 111 0.13 17.00 11.71
N HIS A 112 -0.99 17.54 12.20
CA HIS A 112 -1.14 18.90 12.75
C HIS A 112 -1.11 20.05 11.74
N GLN A 113 -1.89 21.09 12.05
CA GLN A 113 -2.12 22.24 11.17
C GLN A 113 -0.82 22.99 10.83
N LYS A 114 0.03 23.23 11.82
CA LYS A 114 1.27 24.02 11.69
C LYS A 114 2.39 23.36 10.88
N TYR A 115 2.30 22.07 10.56
CA TYR A 115 3.38 21.33 9.87
C TYR A 115 3.24 21.30 8.34
N VAL A 116 2.75 22.38 7.73
CA VAL A 116 2.69 22.52 6.26
C VAL A 116 4.06 22.33 5.63
N LYS A 117 5.09 23.02 6.13
CA LYS A 117 6.46 22.91 5.59
C LYS A 117 6.98 21.47 5.61
N LYS A 118 6.76 20.73 6.70
CA LYS A 118 7.18 19.32 6.81
C LYS A 118 6.43 18.36 5.88
N ARG A 119 5.26 18.74 5.36
CA ARG A 119 4.55 17.94 4.35
C ARG A 119 5.06 18.22 2.93
N ASN A 120 5.68 19.37 2.71
CA ASN A 120 6.11 19.85 1.40
C ASN A 120 7.63 19.77 1.17
N SER A 121 8.40 19.35 2.17
CA SER A 121 9.87 19.20 2.15
C SER A 121 10.24 17.73 2.18
#